data_AF-A0A928N9Z9-F1
#
_entry.id   AF-A0A928N9Z9-F1
#
_cell.length_a   1.000
_cell.length_b   1.000
_cell.length_c   1.000
_cell.angle_alpha   90.00
_cell.angle_beta   90.00
_cell.angle_gamma   90.00
#
_symmetry.space_group_name_H-M   'P 1'
#
loop_
_entity.id
_entity.type
_entity.pdbx_description
1 polymer ?
#
loop_
_entity_poly.entity_id
_entity_poly.type
_entity_poly.pdbx_seq_one_letter_code
_entity_poly.pdbx_strand_id
1 'polypeptide(L)' 'MIVTLSSCGLMGIDGYEVVVEVDISRGIPSFDVVGLPDAAVKESRERVRAAIKNTDLELPSRRITVNLAPADIKKEGA' A
#
# COMPACT_ATOMS: atom_id res chain seq x y z
N MET A 1 12.98 5.15 -5.19
CA MET A 1 13.02 6.03 -3.99
C MET A 1 12.14 5.33 -3.00
N ILE A 2 12.67 4.98 -1.84
CA ILE A 2 11.96 4.18 -0.85
C ILE A 2 11.54 5.10 0.29
N VAL A 3 10.24 5.11 0.59
CA VAL A 3 9.68 5.71 1.78
C VAL A 3 9.14 4.59 2.66
N THR A 4 9.51 4.59 3.94
CA THR A 4 9.04 3.61 4.91
C THR A 4 8.20 4.32 5.95
N LEU A 5 7.07 3.73 6.32
CA LEU A 5 6.15 4.23 7.33
C LEU A 5 5.61 3.10 8.20
N SER A 6 5.40 3.39 9.49
CA SER A 6 4.78 2.46 10.43
C SER A 6 3.27 2.52 10.34
N SER A 7 2.64 1.35 10.35
CA SER A 7 1.21 1.12 10.38
C SER A 7 0.90 0.00 11.36
N CYS A 8 -0.37 -0.33 11.55
CA CYS A 8 -0.79 -1.48 12.33
C CYS A 8 -1.91 -2.25 11.63
N GLY A 9 -1.93 -3.56 11.85
CA GLY A 9 -3.02 -4.45 11.46
C GLY A 9 -3.67 -5.07 12.68
N LEU A 10 -4.87 -5.63 12.50
CA LEU A 10 -5.57 -6.38 13.54
C LEU A 10 -5.52 -7.88 13.21
N MET A 11 -5.28 -8.69 14.24
CA MET A 11 -5.37 -10.14 14.21
C MET A 11 -6.29 -10.57 15.36
N GLY A 12 -7.59 -10.73 15.06
CA GLY A 12 -8.60 -10.93 16.09
C GLY A 12 -8.74 -9.69 16.97
N ILE A 13 -8.39 -9.80 18.26
CA ILE A 13 -8.40 -8.68 19.21
C ILE A 13 -7.03 -8.02 19.38
N ASP A 14 -5.98 -8.64 18.86
CA ASP A 14 -4.61 -8.17 19.01
C ASP A 14 -4.19 -7.27 17.84
N GLY A 15 -3.42 -6.23 18.14
CA GLY A 15 -2.76 -5.40 17.13
C GLY A 15 -1.36 -5.93 16.83
N TYR A 16 -0.96 -5.87 15.56
CA TYR A 16 0.41 -6.14 15.14
C TYR A 16 0.96 -4.98 14.31
N GLU A 17 2.27 -4.75 14.39
CA GLU A 17 2.93 -3.71 13.61
C GLU A 17 3.01 -4.14 12.14
N VAL A 18 2.69 -3.19 11.25
CA VAL A 18 2.83 -3.35 9.81
C VAL A 18 3.78 -2.27 9.30
N VAL A 19 4.90 -2.67 8.73
CA VAL A 19 5.79 -1.73 8.04
C VAL A 19 5.35 -1.63 6.60
N VAL A 20 5.07 -0.41 6.16
CA VAL A 20 4.69 -0.11 4.77
C VAL A 20 5.86 0.54 4.07
N GLU A 21 6.31 -0.07 2.99
CA GLU A 21 7.40 0.43 2.16
C GLU A 21 6.86 0.78 0.78
N VAL A 22 7.11 2.01 0.34
CA VAL A 22 6.69 2.48 -0.99
C VAL A 22 7.93 2.73 -1.83
N ASP A 23 8.06 1.98 -2.92
CA ASP A 23 9.06 2.24 -3.95
C ASP A 23 8.44 2.79 -5.22
N ILE A 24 9.08 3.82 -5.76
CA ILE A 24 8.81 4.35 -7.09
C ILE A 24 10.00 4.04 -8.00
N SER A 25 9.74 3.18 -8.99
CA SER A 25 10.72 2.70 -9.96
C SER A 25 10.39 3.11 -11.39
N ARG A 26 11.40 3.04 -12.27
CA ARG A 26 11.21 3.28 -13.72
C ARG A 26 10.53 2.06 -14.35
N GLY A 27 9.62 2.29 -15.30
CA GLY A 27 8.94 1.22 -16.02
C GLY A 27 7.54 1.61 -16.47
N ILE A 28 6.76 0.62 -16.89
CA ILE A 28 5.35 0.80 -17.24
C ILE A 28 4.58 1.23 -15.98
N PRO A 29 3.72 2.27 -16.06
CA PRO A 29 2.92 2.70 -14.92
C PRO A 29 2.08 1.56 -14.35
N SER A 30 2.32 1.23 -13.08
CA SER A 30 1.53 0.26 -12.32
C SER A 30 1.45 0.69 -10.86
N PHE A 31 0.43 0.22 -10.13
CA PHE A 31 0.30 0.42 -8.69
C PHE A 31 -0.02 -0.94 -8.07
N ASP A 32 1.00 -1.55 -7.49
CA ASP A 32 0.96 -2.90 -6.96
C ASP A 32 1.06 -2.86 -5.43
N VAL A 33 0.22 -3.65 -4.75
CA VAL A 33 0.28 -3.85 -3.29
C VAL A 33 0.65 -5.31 -3.04
N VAL A 34 1.72 -5.55 -2.28
CA VAL A 34 2.31 -6.87 -2.03
C VAL A 34 2.51 -7.10 -0.53
N GLY A 35 2.71 -8.37 -0.12
CA GLY A 35 2.77 -8.75 1.30
C GLY A 35 1.46 -9.31 1.85
N LEU A 36 0.79 -10.17 1.07
CA LEU A 36 -0.50 -10.81 1.38
C LEU A 36 -1.66 -9.85 1.72
N PRO A 37 -1.94 -8.82 0.91
CA PRO A 37 -3.14 -8.02 1.09
C PRO A 37 -4.41 -8.79 0.69
N ASP A 38 -5.48 -8.60 1.45
CA ASP A 38 -6.82 -9.04 1.08
C ASP A 38 -7.45 -8.16 -0.02
N ALA A 39 -8.72 -8.41 -0.34
CA ALA A 39 -9.43 -7.64 -1.37
C ALA A 39 -9.59 -6.17 -0.99
N ALA A 40 -10.01 -5.87 0.24
CA ALA A 40 -10.25 -4.50 0.71
C ALA A 40 -8.95 -3.66 0.71
N VAL A 41 -7.83 -4.24 1.14
CA VAL A 41 -6.51 -3.60 1.10
C VAL A 41 -6.06 -3.39 -0.34
N LYS A 42 -6.29 -4.35 -1.26
CA LYS A 42 -6.00 -4.16 -2.68
C LYS A 42 -6.85 -3.05 -3.32
N GLU A 43 -8.13 -2.97 -2.99
CA GLU A 43 -9.05 -1.93 -3.49
C GLU A 43 -8.72 -0.54 -2.94
N SER A 44 -8.10 -0.47 -1.77
CA SER A 44 -7.67 0.79 -1.17
C SER A 44 -6.72 1.59 -2.07
N ARG A 45 -6.00 0.95 -3.01
CA ARG A 45 -5.20 1.66 -4.01
C ARG A 45 -6.02 2.59 -4.90
N GLU A 46 -7.25 2.21 -5.24
CA GLU A 46 -8.14 3.05 -6.07
C GLU A 46 -8.64 4.25 -5.26
N ARG A 47 -8.90 4.07 -3.95
CA ARG A 47 -9.21 5.17 -3.03
C ARG A 47 -8.04 6.16 -2.94
N VAL A 48 -6.80 5.66 -2.83
CA VAL A 48 -5.59 6.50 -2.79
C VAL A 48 -5.41 7.25 -4.12
N ARG A 49 -5.59 6.60 -5.26
CA ARG A 49 -5.52 7.26 -6.58
C ARG A 49 -6.57 8.37 -6.71
N ALA A 50 -7.81 8.11 -6.32
CA ALA A 50 -8.88 9.10 -6.34
C ALA A 50 -8.58 10.27 -5.40
N ALA A 51 -8.07 10.00 -4.19
CA ALA A 51 -7.68 11.04 -3.25
C ALA A 51 -6.58 11.94 -3.83
N ILE A 52 -5.51 11.38 -4.39
CA ILE A 52 -4.43 12.15 -5.02
C ILE A 52 -4.98 12.99 -6.18
N LYS A 53 -5.82 12.41 -7.05
CA LYS A 53 -6.45 13.13 -8.17
C LYS A 53 -7.33 14.31 -7.72
N ASN A 54 -7.95 14.22 -6.55
CA ASN A 54 -8.78 15.26 -5.97
C ASN A 54 -7.98 16.29 -5.15
N THR A 55 -6.66 16.19 -5.15
CA THR A 55 -5.74 17.21 -4.62
C THR A 55 -4.97 17.83 -5.77
N ASP A 56 -4.30 18.95 -5.54
CA ASP A 56 -3.42 19.58 -6.53
C ASP A 56 -2.08 18.82 -6.71
N LEU A 57 -2.07 17.50 -6.47
CA LEU A 57 -0.93 16.62 -6.59
C LEU A 57 -1.06 15.73 -7.83
N GLU A 58 0.04 15.61 -8.58
CA GLU A 58 0.10 14.69 -9.71
C GLU A 58 0.64 13.32 -9.29
N LEU A 59 -0.08 12.25 -9.66
CA LEU A 59 0.44 10.90 -9.52
C LEU A 59 1.48 10.65 -10.63
N PRO A 60 2.73 10.30 -10.30
CA PRO A 60 3.75 10.07 -11.31
C PRO A 60 3.37 8.87 -12.20
N SER A 61 3.58 9.01 -13.50
CA SER A 61 3.44 7.94 -14.50
C SER A 61 4.61 6.94 -14.42
N ARG A 62 4.75 6.30 -13.26
CA ARG A 62 5.82 5.35 -12.92
C ARG A 62 5.25 4.11 -12.26
N ARG A 63 6.09 3.09 -12.11
CA ARG A 63 5.74 1.89 -11.34
C ARG A 63 5.84 2.21 -9.85
N ILE A 64 4.74 2.06 -9.14
CA ILE A 64 4.62 2.24 -7.69
C ILE A 64 4.37 0.86 -7.09
N THR A 65 5.19 0.46 -6.12
CA THR A 65 5.01 -0.79 -5.39
C THR A 65 4.93 -0.48 -3.90
N VAL A 66 3.86 -0.95 -3.26
CA VAL A 66 3.62 -0.84 -1.83
C VAL A 66 3.77 -2.22 -1.21
N ASN A 67 4.82 -2.41 -0.41
CA ASN A 67 5.08 -3.64 0.30
C ASN A 67 4.58 -3.54 1.75
N LEU A 68 3.91 -4.59 2.22
CA LEU A 68 3.35 -4.70 3.57
C LEU A 68 4.09 -5.81 4.33
N ALA A 69 5.00 -5.44 5.21
CA ALA A 69 5.68 -6.37 6.11
C ALA A 69 4.91 -6.49 7.44
N PRO A 70 4.84 -7.68 8.06
CA PRO A 70 5.59 -8.90 7.72
C PRO A 70 4.85 -9.78 6.69
N ALA A 71 5.50 -10.19 5.59
CA ALA A 71 4.85 -10.74 4.39
C ALA A 71 4.20 -12.14 4.55
N ASP A 72 4.35 -12.75 5.72
CA ASP A 72 3.77 -14.03 6.14
C ASP A 72 2.37 -13.90 6.76
N ILE A 73 1.99 -12.69 7.21
CA ILE A 73 0.67 -12.41 7.78
C ILE A 73 -0.22 -11.78 6.71
N LYS A 74 -1.46 -12.26 6.58
CA LYS A 74 -2.48 -11.66 5.71
C LYS A 74 -2.96 -10.32 6.28
N LYS A 75 -2.95 -9.26 5.47
CA LYS A 75 -3.46 -7.94 5.86
C LYS A 75 -4.90 -7.83 5.44
N GLU A 76 -5.78 -7.75 6.43
CA GLU A 76 -7.21 -7.61 6.25
C GLU A 76 -7.63 -6.15 6.42
N GLY A 77 -8.52 -5.69 5.55
CA GLY A 77 -9.09 -4.34 5.57
C GLY A 77 -10.60 -4.39 5.77
N ALA A 78 -11.14 -3.34 6.40
CA ALA A 78 -12.57 -3.11 6.50
C ALA A 78 -13.05 -2.08 5.45
#